data_AF-A0A2Z4FRD0-F1
#
_entry.id   AF-A0A2Z4FRD0-F1
#
_cell.length_a   1.000
_cell.length_b   1.000
_cell.length_c   1.000
_cell.angle_alpha   90.00
_cell.angle_beta   90.00
_cell.angle_gamma   90.00
#
_symmetry.space_group_name_H-M   'P 1'
#
loop_
_entity.id
_entity.type
_entity.pdbx_description
1 polymer ?
#
loop_
_entity_poly.entity_id
_entity_poly.type
_entity_poly.pdbx_seq_one_letter_code
_entity_poly.pdbx_strand_id
1 'polypeptide(L)'
;MVDTHRFNLGPVCVQLVSEVAAVLAQRHEDHLIHTLQLATYLPLDVQSVTRIVESLEEDEEMGMERVQKESLSWVKFPEPERYIHRDLDLESGSQFDEAYSLHNTIAQLKSGPDWERKMREEHQVLRVAANAKNRTIELAYLTRRLDLPSAKIQSILNDFQAEGHIALRYDEDTDTLWYTFPDFEYSKALYERNMSIQAEAEPKEPSSPKWAIMGVAVLGLVLIMLLVKLSI
;
A
#
# COMPACT_ATOMS: atom_id res chain seq x y z
N MET A 1 -6.06 15.55 -13.36
CA MET A 1 -5.92 16.17 -12.02
C MET A 1 -6.36 15.10 -11.03
N VAL A 2 -5.40 14.36 -10.47
CA VAL A 2 -5.67 13.26 -9.53
C VAL A 2 -5.80 13.88 -8.14
N ASP A 3 -6.84 13.48 -7.40
CA ASP A 3 -7.18 13.98 -6.06
C ASP A 3 -6.07 13.70 -5.04
N THR A 4 -5.11 14.62 -4.92
CA THR A 4 -4.07 14.64 -3.89
C THR A 4 -4.65 14.80 -2.48
N HIS A 5 -5.94 15.16 -2.35
CA HIS A 5 -6.64 15.24 -1.07
C HIS A 5 -7.05 13.87 -0.48
N ARG A 6 -6.93 12.77 -1.23
CA ARG A 6 -7.44 11.47 -0.79
C ARG A 6 -6.50 10.68 0.12
N PHE A 7 -5.22 11.07 0.19
CA PHE A 7 -4.18 10.32 0.91
C PHE A 7 -3.50 11.19 1.98
N ASN A 8 -4.24 11.51 3.05
CA ASN A 8 -3.60 11.89 4.32
C ASN A 8 -3.03 10.62 4.98
N LEU A 9 -2.03 10.00 4.35
CA LEU A 9 -1.32 8.86 4.93
C LEU A 9 -0.60 9.36 6.19
N GLY A 10 -0.91 8.75 7.33
CA GLY A 10 -0.37 9.19 8.61
C GLY A 10 1.15 9.03 8.67
N PRO A 11 1.86 9.82 9.50
CA PRO A 11 3.32 9.80 9.59
C PRO A 11 3.89 8.42 9.93
N VAL A 12 3.15 7.59 10.66
CA VAL A 12 3.59 6.23 10.98
C VAL A 12 3.58 5.30 9.76
N CYS A 13 2.64 5.50 8.83
CA CYS A 13 2.63 4.72 7.59
C CYS A 13 3.85 5.09 6.73
N VAL A 14 4.17 6.38 6.64
CA VAL A 14 5.36 6.86 5.92
C VAL A 14 6.63 6.28 6.54
N GLN A 15 6.78 6.39 7.87
CA GLN A 15 7.92 5.84 8.61
C GLN A 15 8.08 4.34 8.40
N LEU A 16 6.98 3.58 8.45
CA LEU A 16 7.01 2.14 8.26
C LEU A 16 7.47 1.78 6.84
N VAL A 17 6.93 2.45 5.83
CA VAL A 17 7.33 2.21 4.43
C VAL A 17 8.80 2.56 4.23
N SER A 18 9.29 3.66 4.81
CA SER A 18 10.72 4.01 4.74
C SER A 18 11.61 3.00 5.46
N GLU A 19 11.20 2.52 6.64
CA GLU A 19 11.96 1.50 7.39
C GLU A 19 12.03 0.18 6.59
N VAL A 20 10.89 -0.29 6.05
CA VAL A 20 10.84 -1.52 5.23
C VAL A 20 11.68 -1.36 3.96
N ALA A 21 11.55 -0.23 3.28
CA ALA A 21 12.31 0.10 2.08
C ALA A 21 13.82 0.09 2.35
N ALA A 22 14.25 0.69 3.45
CA ALA A 22 15.64 0.71 3.84
C ALA A 22 16.18 -0.69 4.20
N VAL A 23 15.44 -1.48 4.97
CA VAL A 23 15.83 -2.87 5.28
C VAL A 23 15.94 -3.72 4.01
N LEU A 24 15.06 -3.51 3.03
CA LEU A 24 15.16 -4.19 1.73
C LEU A 24 16.36 -3.69 0.92
N ALA A 25 16.63 -2.38 0.92
CA ALA A 25 17.76 -1.79 0.21
C ALA A 25 19.10 -2.35 0.73
N GLN A 26 19.23 -2.57 2.04
CA GLN A 26 20.43 -3.19 2.63
C GLN A 26 20.70 -4.62 2.14
N ARG A 27 19.71 -5.31 1.57
CA ARG A 27 19.88 -6.67 1.02
C ARG A 27 20.59 -6.66 -0.34
N HIS A 28 20.70 -5.51 -0.99
CA HIS A 28 21.26 -5.36 -2.33
C HIS A 28 22.51 -4.48 -2.31
N GLU A 29 23.58 -4.87 -2.99
CA GLU A 29 24.84 -4.10 -3.00
C GLU A 29 24.70 -2.68 -3.57
N ASP A 30 23.75 -2.47 -4.48
CA ASP A 30 23.48 -1.18 -5.11
C ASP A 30 22.45 -0.31 -4.34
N HIS A 31 21.94 -0.83 -3.22
CA HIS A 31 20.86 -0.23 -2.42
C HIS A 31 19.64 0.20 -3.26
N LEU A 32 19.39 -0.51 -4.36
CA LEU A 32 18.22 -0.28 -5.21
C LEU A 32 17.07 -1.18 -4.77
N ILE A 33 15.90 -0.58 -4.66
CA ILE A 33 14.65 -1.32 -4.47
C ILE A 33 13.65 -0.95 -5.57
N HIS A 34 12.77 -1.89 -5.86
CA HIS A 34 11.65 -1.64 -6.76
C HIS A 34 10.35 -1.49 -5.96
N THR A 35 9.46 -0.57 -6.36
CA THR A 35 8.20 -0.33 -5.64
C THR A 35 7.32 -1.58 -5.54
N LEU A 36 7.25 -2.39 -6.60
CA LEU A 36 6.56 -3.69 -6.56
C LEU A 36 7.18 -4.67 -5.55
N GLN A 37 8.51 -4.68 -5.38
CA GLN A 37 9.17 -5.47 -4.34
C GLN A 37 8.77 -4.95 -2.96
N LEU A 38 8.82 -3.64 -2.75
CA LEU A 38 8.42 -3.02 -1.48
C LEU A 38 6.96 -3.33 -1.11
N ALA A 39 6.06 -3.27 -2.10
CA ALA A 39 4.65 -3.58 -1.91
C ALA A 39 4.40 -5.02 -1.43
N THR A 40 5.26 -6.01 -1.72
CA THR A 40 5.05 -7.38 -1.22
C THR A 40 5.26 -7.52 0.29
N TYR A 41 5.91 -6.56 0.92
CA TYR A 41 6.17 -6.54 2.36
C TYR A 41 5.19 -5.67 3.15
N LEU A 42 4.24 -5.02 2.47
CA LEU A 42 3.33 -4.05 3.09
C LEU A 42 1.87 -4.47 2.89
N PRO A 43 0.98 -4.26 3.88
CA PRO A 43 -0.45 -4.49 3.76
C PRO A 43 -1.16 -3.32 3.04
N LEU A 44 -0.59 -2.84 1.93
CA LEU A 44 -1.04 -1.66 1.18
C LEU A 44 -1.08 -1.98 -0.32
N ASP A 45 -1.97 -1.31 -1.06
CA ASP A 45 -1.96 -1.35 -2.52
C ASP A 45 -0.70 -0.66 -3.08
N VAL A 46 -0.35 -1.02 -4.33
CA VAL A 46 0.87 -0.51 -4.98
C VAL A 46 0.84 1.01 -5.08
N GLN A 47 -0.32 1.60 -5.39
CA GLN A 47 -0.44 3.05 -5.56
C GLN A 47 -0.15 3.80 -4.26
N SER A 48 -0.65 3.32 -3.10
CA SER A 48 -0.29 3.91 -1.80
C SER A 48 1.21 3.87 -1.54
N VAL A 49 1.87 2.75 -1.85
CA VAL A 49 3.32 2.60 -1.68
C VAL A 49 4.08 3.56 -2.62
N THR A 50 3.70 3.61 -3.90
CA THR A 50 4.31 4.52 -4.89
C THR A 50 4.27 5.97 -4.43
N ARG A 51 3.13 6.43 -3.91
CA ARG A 51 2.97 7.83 -3.47
C ARG A 51 3.81 8.15 -2.23
N ILE A 52 3.93 7.21 -1.29
CA ILE A 52 4.81 7.41 -0.13
C ILE A 52 6.26 7.52 -0.62
N VAL A 53 6.69 6.62 -1.51
CA VAL A 53 8.04 6.64 -2.06
C VAL A 53 8.33 7.93 -2.82
N GLU A 54 7.40 8.41 -3.66
CA GLU A 54 7.50 9.72 -4.31
C GLU A 54 7.65 10.87 -3.31
N SER A 55 6.87 10.86 -2.22
CA SER A 55 6.99 11.88 -1.18
C SER A 55 8.34 11.86 -0.46
N LEU A 56 9.00 10.70 -0.37
CA LEU A 56 10.34 10.57 0.22
C LEU A 56 11.45 11.00 -0.75
N GLU A 57 11.21 10.91 -2.06
CA GLU A 57 12.11 11.42 -3.10
C GLU A 57 12.08 12.96 -3.18
N GLU A 58 10.91 13.58 -2.94
CA GLU A 58 10.75 15.04 -2.96
C GLU A 58 11.39 15.73 -1.73
N ASP A 59 11.67 14.99 -0.67
CA ASP A 59 12.32 15.52 0.54
C ASP A 59 13.85 15.50 0.39
N GLU A 60 14.42 16.67 0.14
CA GLU A 60 15.88 16.86 -0.03
C GLU A 60 16.69 16.40 1.20
N GLU A 61 16.10 16.39 2.41
CA GLU A 61 16.78 15.89 3.62
C GLU A 61 16.88 14.36 3.64
N MET A 62 15.96 13.69 2.95
CA MET A 62 15.94 12.24 2.86
C MET A 62 16.98 11.74 1.86
N GLY A 63 17.19 12.41 0.71
CA GLY A 63 18.26 12.04 -0.22
C GLY A 63 18.04 10.72 -0.98
N MET A 64 16.78 10.31 -1.15
CA MET A 64 16.42 9.19 -2.03
C MET A 64 16.47 9.62 -3.50
N GLU A 65 16.89 8.72 -4.38
CA GLU A 65 17.04 9.04 -5.81
C GLU A 65 16.31 8.02 -6.68
N ARG A 66 15.49 8.50 -7.62
CA ARG A 66 14.90 7.64 -8.65
C ARG A 66 15.93 7.32 -9.73
N VAL A 67 16.10 6.03 -10.01
CA VAL A 67 17.06 5.50 -10.99
C VAL A 67 16.32 4.65 -12.03
N GLN A 68 16.58 4.91 -13.31
CA GLN A 68 16.08 4.06 -14.39
C GLN A 68 17.09 2.93 -14.68
N LYS A 69 16.66 1.68 -14.52
CA LYS A 69 17.47 0.47 -14.78
C LYS A 69 16.61 -0.56 -15.50
N GLU A 70 17.09 -1.05 -16.63
CA GLU A 70 16.39 -2.03 -17.48
C GLU A 70 14.97 -1.59 -17.91
N SER A 71 14.80 -0.28 -18.19
CA SER A 71 13.50 0.34 -18.52
C SER A 71 12.45 0.30 -17.41
N LEU A 72 12.88 0.01 -16.17
CA LEU A 72 12.05 0.04 -14.97
C LEU A 72 12.51 1.16 -14.03
N SER A 73 11.56 1.71 -13.28
CA SER A 73 11.83 2.74 -12.27
C SER A 73 12.21 2.10 -10.93
N TRP A 74 13.44 2.35 -10.48
CA TRP A 74 13.98 1.91 -9.19
C TRP A 74 14.18 3.11 -8.28
N VAL A 75 14.24 2.86 -6.98
CA VAL A 75 14.56 3.88 -5.98
C VAL A 75 15.82 3.46 -5.23
N LYS A 76 16.77 4.38 -5.19
CA LYS A 76 18.04 4.23 -4.49
C LYS A 76 17.95 4.83 -3.11
N PHE A 77 18.42 4.07 -2.12
CA PHE A 77 18.58 4.50 -0.74
C PHE A 77 20.09 4.60 -0.46
N PRO A 78 20.72 5.78 -0.61
CA PRO A 78 22.18 5.87 -0.48
C PRO A 78 22.71 5.46 0.90
N GLU A 79 22.00 5.86 1.96
CA GLU A 79 22.31 5.55 3.37
C GLU A 79 21.09 4.90 4.05
N PRO A 80 20.76 3.61 3.74
CA PRO A 80 19.56 2.96 4.26
C PRO A 80 19.47 2.96 5.79
N GLU A 81 20.61 2.89 6.49
CA GLU A 81 20.71 2.89 7.94
C GLU A 81 20.07 4.12 8.61
N ARG A 82 19.95 5.26 7.91
CA ARG A 82 19.31 6.47 8.45
C ARG A 82 17.82 6.30 8.73
N TYR A 83 17.16 5.42 8.00
CA TYR A 83 15.72 5.21 8.08
C TYR A 83 15.34 4.03 8.97
N ILE A 84 16.31 3.25 9.45
CA ILE A 84 16.06 2.07 10.27
C ILE A 84 16.12 2.48 11.74
N HIS A 85 14.96 2.70 12.33
CA HIS A 85 14.86 3.12 13.74
C HIS A 85 14.67 1.96 14.72
N ARG A 86 14.44 0.74 14.21
CA ARG A 86 14.17 -0.48 14.98
C ARG A 86 14.45 -1.73 14.15
N ASP A 87 14.66 -2.85 14.82
CA ASP A 87 14.76 -4.16 14.17
C ASP A 87 13.39 -4.58 13.60
N LEU A 88 13.33 -4.70 12.27
CA LEU A 88 12.16 -5.19 11.56
C LEU A 88 12.35 -6.63 11.10
N ASP A 89 11.50 -7.51 11.61
CA ASP A 89 11.35 -8.86 11.06
C ASP A 89 10.32 -8.80 9.93
N LEU A 90 10.84 -8.58 8.72
CA LEU A 90 10.03 -8.47 7.51
C LEU A 90 9.34 -9.78 7.12
N GLU A 91 9.66 -10.92 7.73
CA GLU A 91 9.00 -12.20 7.43
C GLU A 91 7.85 -12.45 8.39
N SER A 92 8.07 -12.35 9.71
CA SER A 92 7.00 -12.55 10.69
C SER A 92 6.01 -11.39 10.70
N GLY A 93 6.52 -10.18 10.53
CA GLY A 93 5.74 -8.95 10.55
C GLY A 93 5.07 -8.61 11.88
N SER A 94 5.60 -9.12 13.00
CA SER A 94 5.14 -8.78 14.36
C SER A 94 5.02 -7.26 14.60
N GLN A 95 5.90 -6.46 13.99
CA GLN A 95 5.94 -5.00 14.11
C GLN A 95 4.78 -4.31 13.37
N PHE A 96 4.13 -4.98 12.42
CA PHE A 96 2.95 -4.47 11.72
C PHE A 96 1.67 -4.68 12.55
N ASP A 97 1.54 -5.86 13.19
CA ASP A 97 0.39 -6.22 14.02
C ASP A 97 0.28 -5.31 15.27
N GLU A 98 1.42 -4.92 15.84
CA GLU A 98 1.46 -4.07 17.03
C GLU A 98 1.26 -2.58 16.71
N ALA A 99 1.33 -2.19 15.43
CA ALA A 99 1.25 -0.79 15.01
C ALA A 99 -0.19 -0.31 14.92
N TYR A 100 -0.81 0.04 16.06
CA TYR A 100 -2.18 0.57 16.12
C TYR A 100 -2.46 1.70 15.11
N SER A 101 -1.48 2.57 14.88
CA SER A 101 -1.54 3.65 13.88
C SER A 101 -1.60 3.14 12.43
N LEU A 102 -0.90 2.05 12.09
CA LEU A 102 -1.00 1.37 10.80
C LEU A 102 -2.42 0.84 10.59
N HIS A 103 -2.99 0.15 11.57
CA HIS A 103 -4.37 -0.35 11.49
C HIS A 103 -5.37 0.80 11.27
N ASN A 104 -5.18 1.95 11.91
CA ASN A 104 -6.03 3.12 11.67
C ASN A 104 -5.86 3.68 10.24
N THR A 105 -4.65 3.72 9.70
CA THR A 105 -4.42 4.15 8.31
C THR A 105 -5.06 3.19 7.32
N ILE A 106 -4.89 1.87 7.50
CA ILE A 106 -5.54 0.86 6.65
C ILE A 106 -7.07 0.97 6.76
N ALA A 107 -7.61 1.14 7.96
CA ALA A 107 -9.04 1.35 8.18
C ALA A 107 -9.59 2.59 7.44
N GLN A 108 -8.82 3.68 7.39
CA GLN A 108 -9.17 4.87 6.60
C GLN A 108 -9.12 4.59 5.10
N LEU A 109 -8.10 3.88 4.61
CA LEU A 109 -8.00 3.50 3.20
C LEU A 109 -9.17 2.59 2.78
N LYS A 110 -9.55 1.63 3.62
CA LYS A 110 -10.71 0.75 3.43
C LYS A 110 -12.05 1.50 3.37
N SER A 111 -12.14 2.72 3.92
CA SER A 111 -13.33 3.56 3.78
C SER A 111 -13.52 4.09 2.35
N GLY A 112 -12.46 4.04 1.53
CA GLY A 112 -12.52 4.34 0.11
C GLY A 112 -13.27 3.24 -0.66
N PRO A 113 -14.02 3.60 -1.72
CA PRO A 113 -14.69 2.62 -2.56
C PRO A 113 -13.63 1.72 -3.20
N ASP A 114 -13.87 0.40 -3.12
CA ASP A 114 -13.11 -0.63 -3.81
C ASP A 114 -11.61 -0.75 -3.47
N TRP A 115 -11.09 0.01 -2.49
CA TRP A 115 -9.66 -0.03 -2.13
C TRP A 115 -9.21 -1.43 -1.72
N GLU A 116 -9.95 -2.05 -0.80
CA GLU A 116 -9.66 -3.40 -0.31
C GLU A 116 -9.66 -4.43 -1.43
N ARG A 117 -10.62 -4.32 -2.36
CA ARG A 117 -10.70 -5.20 -3.52
C ARG A 117 -9.50 -4.98 -4.44
N LYS A 118 -9.19 -3.73 -4.77
CA LYS A 118 -8.06 -3.37 -5.64
C LYS A 118 -6.74 -3.90 -5.06
N MET A 119 -6.47 -3.59 -3.80
CA MET A 119 -5.30 -4.07 -3.06
C MET A 119 -5.17 -5.59 -3.14
N ARG A 120 -6.24 -6.34 -2.83
CA ARG A 120 -6.24 -7.81 -2.90
C ARG A 120 -5.95 -8.33 -4.31
N GLU A 121 -6.57 -7.76 -5.33
CA GLU A 121 -6.39 -8.14 -6.73
C GLU A 121 -4.93 -7.87 -7.19
N GLU A 122 -4.36 -6.72 -6.82
CA GLU A 122 -2.96 -6.38 -7.11
C GLU A 122 -2.00 -7.38 -6.45
N HIS A 123 -2.15 -7.67 -5.16
CA HIS A 123 -1.29 -8.64 -4.49
C HIS A 123 -1.44 -10.05 -5.07
N GLN A 124 -2.61 -10.43 -5.57
CA GLN A 124 -2.77 -11.70 -6.30
C GLN A 124 -1.94 -11.72 -7.59
N VAL A 125 -1.98 -10.63 -8.38
CA VAL A 125 -1.16 -10.48 -9.59
C VAL A 125 0.33 -10.54 -9.23
N LEU A 126 0.77 -9.78 -8.24
CA LEU A 126 2.16 -9.78 -7.78
C LEU A 126 2.62 -11.16 -7.33
N ARG A 127 1.78 -11.90 -6.59
CA ARG A 127 2.11 -13.25 -6.14
C ARG A 127 2.31 -14.20 -7.32
N VAL A 128 1.46 -14.14 -8.33
CA VAL A 128 1.60 -15.00 -9.52
C VAL A 128 2.81 -14.60 -10.36
N ALA A 129 3.10 -13.30 -10.48
CA ALA A 129 4.27 -12.79 -11.18
C ALA A 129 5.59 -13.21 -10.49
N ALA A 130 5.69 -13.01 -9.16
CA ALA A 130 6.87 -13.40 -8.37
C ALA A 130 7.20 -14.90 -8.44
N ASN A 131 6.18 -15.74 -8.59
CA ASN A 131 6.35 -17.20 -8.65
C ASN A 131 6.42 -17.73 -10.11
N ALA A 132 6.52 -16.85 -11.11
CA ALA A 132 6.74 -17.25 -12.48
C ALA A 132 8.21 -17.69 -12.70
N LYS A 133 8.43 -18.65 -13.59
CA LYS A 133 9.79 -19.11 -13.93
C LYS A 133 10.62 -18.02 -14.62
N ASN A 134 9.94 -17.12 -15.33
CA ASN A 134 10.53 -16.00 -16.07
C ASN A 134 9.85 -14.72 -15.61
N ARG A 135 10.61 -13.64 -15.48
CA ARG A 135 10.09 -12.31 -15.15
C ARG A 135 9.25 -11.66 -16.27
N THR A 136 9.42 -12.15 -17.50
CA THR A 136 8.61 -11.74 -18.66
C THR A 136 7.50 -12.75 -18.89
N ILE A 137 6.24 -12.30 -18.73
CA ILE A 137 5.05 -13.16 -18.75
C ILE A 137 3.98 -12.62 -19.69
N GLU A 138 3.22 -13.52 -20.31
CA GLU A 138 2.05 -13.19 -21.11
C GLU A 138 0.84 -12.89 -20.22
N LEU A 139 -0.11 -12.09 -20.71
CA LEU A 139 -1.41 -11.94 -20.04
C LEU A 139 -2.09 -13.31 -19.83
N ALA A 140 -1.98 -14.21 -20.81
CA ALA A 140 -2.53 -15.56 -20.76
C ALA A 140 -1.95 -16.41 -19.61
N TYR A 141 -0.73 -16.13 -19.17
CA TYR A 141 -0.12 -16.80 -18.03
C TYR A 141 -0.85 -16.47 -16.71
N LEU A 142 -1.18 -15.19 -16.54
CA LEU A 142 -1.88 -14.64 -15.37
C LEU A 142 -3.34 -15.10 -15.34
N THR A 143 -4.06 -14.97 -16.47
CA THR A 143 -5.48 -15.36 -16.56
C THR A 143 -5.73 -16.83 -16.27
N ARG A 144 -4.76 -17.72 -16.55
CA ARG A 144 -4.86 -19.15 -16.22
C ARG A 144 -4.64 -19.49 -14.75
N ARG A 145 -4.07 -18.56 -13.97
CA ARG A 145 -3.65 -18.78 -12.57
C ARG A 145 -4.42 -17.92 -11.57
N LEU A 146 -5.09 -16.89 -12.06
CA LEU A 146 -5.89 -15.97 -11.27
C LEU A 146 -7.36 -16.21 -11.56
N ASP A 147 -8.16 -16.26 -10.50
CA ASP A 147 -9.62 -16.22 -10.62
C ASP A 147 -10.10 -14.77 -10.75
N LEU A 148 -9.60 -14.09 -11.79
CA LEU A 148 -9.89 -12.70 -12.10
C LEU A 148 -10.24 -12.56 -13.58
N PRO A 149 -11.20 -11.69 -13.95
CA PRO A 149 -11.46 -11.38 -15.35
C PRO A 149 -10.22 -10.84 -16.05
N SER A 150 -9.96 -11.25 -17.28
CA SER A 150 -8.79 -10.79 -18.06
C SER A 150 -8.72 -9.26 -18.16
N ALA A 151 -9.86 -8.58 -18.30
CA ALA A 151 -9.92 -7.12 -18.33
C ALA A 151 -9.46 -6.48 -17.02
N LYS A 152 -9.72 -7.13 -15.87
CA LYS A 152 -9.26 -6.66 -14.56
C LYS A 152 -7.76 -6.82 -14.41
N ILE A 153 -7.22 -7.98 -14.80
CA ILE A 153 -5.77 -8.22 -14.81
C ILE A 153 -5.08 -7.19 -15.71
N GLN A 154 -5.60 -6.97 -16.92
CA GLN A 154 -5.05 -5.99 -17.85
C GLN A 154 -5.10 -4.57 -17.30
N SER A 155 -6.18 -4.19 -16.60
CA SER A 155 -6.25 -2.88 -15.92
C SER A 155 -5.13 -2.71 -14.90
N ILE A 156 -4.88 -3.72 -14.06
CA ILE A 156 -3.80 -3.68 -13.05
C ILE A 156 -2.43 -3.55 -13.71
N LEU A 157 -2.19 -4.34 -14.78
CA LEU A 157 -0.93 -4.27 -15.51
C LEU A 157 -0.72 -2.92 -16.21
N ASN A 158 -1.79 -2.31 -16.72
CA ASN A 158 -1.73 -0.97 -17.31
C ASN A 158 -1.41 0.08 -16.25
N ASP A 159 -1.98 -0.03 -15.04
CA ASP A 159 -1.64 0.87 -13.92
C ASP A 159 -0.16 0.72 -13.54
N PHE A 160 0.35 -0.51 -13.42
CA PHE A 160 1.76 -0.76 -13.15
C PHE A 160 2.67 -0.22 -14.28
N GLN A 161 2.27 -0.38 -15.53
CA GLN A 161 3.04 0.10 -16.68
C GLN A 161 3.06 1.64 -16.75
N ALA A 162 1.92 2.28 -16.49
CA ALA A 162 1.79 3.73 -16.52
C ALA A 162 2.68 4.41 -15.46
N GLU A 163 2.82 3.79 -14.28
CA GLU A 163 3.72 4.25 -13.21
C GLU A 163 5.18 3.77 -13.40
N GLY A 164 5.50 3.10 -14.52
CA GLY A 164 6.86 2.67 -14.86
C GLY A 164 7.39 1.48 -14.05
N HIS A 165 6.49 0.73 -13.40
CA HIS A 165 6.83 -0.43 -12.55
C HIS A 165 7.04 -1.73 -13.34
N ILE A 166 6.51 -1.83 -14.55
CA ILE A 166 6.72 -2.97 -15.46
C ILE A 166 6.93 -2.46 -16.88
N ALA A 167 7.66 -3.23 -17.68
CA ALA A 167 7.82 -2.95 -19.10
C ALA A 167 6.81 -3.76 -19.92
N LEU A 168 6.18 -3.11 -20.90
CA LEU A 168 5.30 -3.75 -21.87
C LEU A 168 6.01 -3.93 -23.20
N ARG A 169 5.95 -5.13 -23.76
CA ARG A 169 6.40 -5.44 -25.11
C ARG A 169 5.26 -6.10 -25.87
N TYR A 170 4.90 -5.51 -27.01
CA TYR A 170 3.98 -6.11 -27.97
C TYR A 170 4.78 -6.84 -29.05
N ASP A 171 4.44 -8.09 -29.29
CA ASP A 171 4.99 -8.91 -30.36
C ASP A 171 4.00 -8.90 -31.55
N GLU A 172 4.36 -8.18 -32.61
CA GLU A 172 3.49 -7.97 -33.78
C GLU A 172 3.26 -9.26 -34.59
N ASP A 173 4.22 -10.19 -34.58
CA ASP A 173 4.15 -11.43 -35.35
C ASP A 173 3.15 -12.42 -34.73
N THR A 174 3.03 -12.37 -33.41
CA THR A 174 2.19 -13.30 -32.63
C THR A 174 0.97 -12.64 -31.99
N ASP A 175 0.75 -11.33 -32.20
CA ASP A 175 -0.31 -10.53 -31.56
C ASP A 175 -0.34 -10.73 -30.03
N THR A 176 0.84 -10.81 -29.42
CA THR A 176 1.01 -11.20 -28.00
C THR A 176 1.60 -10.07 -27.17
N LEU A 177 0.94 -9.76 -26.04
CA LEU A 177 1.44 -8.81 -25.04
C LEU A 177 2.26 -9.50 -23.97
N TRP A 178 3.49 -9.04 -23.81
CA TRP A 178 4.46 -9.49 -22.82
C TRP A 178 4.72 -8.40 -21.77
N TYR A 179 4.63 -8.77 -20.51
CA TYR A 179 4.87 -7.89 -19.37
C TYR A 179 6.13 -8.34 -18.65
N THR A 180 7.10 -7.46 -18.52
CA THR A 180 8.36 -7.72 -17.80
C THR A 180 8.31 -7.07 -16.44
N PHE A 181 8.30 -7.91 -15.41
CA PHE A 181 8.35 -7.50 -14.02
C PHE A 181 9.81 -7.33 -13.55
N PRO A 182 10.06 -6.54 -12.50
CA PRO A 182 11.31 -6.60 -11.76
C PRO A 182 11.48 -7.98 -11.11
N ASP A 183 12.69 -8.29 -10.68
CA ASP A 183 12.94 -9.49 -9.90
C ASP A 183 12.56 -9.25 -8.42
N PHE A 184 11.61 -10.03 -7.90
CA PHE A 184 11.18 -9.97 -6.50
C PHE A 184 10.54 -11.28 -6.06
N GLU A 185 10.52 -11.50 -4.76
CA GLU A 185 9.86 -12.65 -4.14
C GLU A 185 8.55 -12.21 -3.49
N TYR A 186 7.55 -13.10 -3.59
CA TYR A 186 6.32 -12.96 -2.82
C TYR A 186 5.84 -14.34 -2.37
N SER A 187 6.35 -14.76 -1.21
CA SER A 187 6.02 -16.05 -0.62
C SER A 187 4.54 -16.11 -0.22
N LYS A 188 4.00 -17.33 -0.12
CA LYS A 188 2.64 -17.53 0.38
C LYS A 188 2.46 -16.97 1.79
N ALA A 189 3.47 -17.11 2.65
CA ALA A 189 3.45 -16.61 4.02
C ALA A 189 3.35 -15.07 4.08
N LEU A 190 4.18 -14.37 3.29
CA LEU A 190 4.11 -12.91 3.18
C LEU A 190 2.74 -12.44 2.68
N TYR A 191 2.20 -13.12 1.67
CA TYR A 191 0.87 -12.81 1.15
C TYR A 191 -0.22 -12.98 2.21
N GLU A 192 -0.24 -14.12 2.90
CA GLU A 192 -1.24 -14.41 3.94
C GLU A 192 -1.15 -13.42 5.10
N ARG A 193 0.07 -13.05 5.51
CA ARG A 193 0.30 -12.03 6.53
C ARG A 193 -0.29 -10.68 6.14
N ASN A 194 0.04 -10.17 4.95
CA ASN A 194 -0.49 -8.88 4.48
C ASN A 194 -2.03 -8.88 4.43
N MET A 195 -2.63 -10.00 4.01
CA MET A 195 -4.09 -10.16 4.00
C MET A 195 -4.67 -10.23 5.42
N SER A 196 -3.97 -10.83 6.40
CA SER A 196 -4.41 -10.89 7.81
C SER A 196 -4.45 -9.51 8.44
N ILE A 197 -3.35 -8.75 8.35
CA ILE A 197 -3.26 -7.38 8.89
C ILE A 197 -4.37 -6.50 8.31
N GLN A 198 -4.63 -6.63 7.01
CA GLN A 198 -5.71 -5.91 6.33
C GLN A 198 -7.10 -6.33 6.84
N ALA A 199 -7.32 -7.62 7.07
CA ALA A 199 -8.60 -8.13 7.57
C ALA A 199 -8.88 -7.62 9.00
N GLU A 200 -7.85 -7.58 9.85
CA GLU A 200 -7.92 -7.11 11.24
C GLU A 200 -8.08 -5.60 11.38
N ALA A 201 -7.66 -4.82 10.37
CA ALA A 201 -7.90 -3.39 10.29
C ALA A 201 -9.39 -3.11 9.98
N GLU A 202 -10.25 -3.14 11.00
CA GLU A 202 -11.66 -2.77 10.86
C GLU A 202 -11.82 -1.25 10.70
N PRO A 203 -12.63 -0.77 9.73
CA PRO A 203 -13.04 0.63 9.70
C PRO A 203 -13.84 0.92 10.97
N LYS A 204 -13.26 1.70 11.89
CA LYS A 204 -14.03 2.22 13.02
C LYS A 204 -15.24 2.96 12.45
N GLU A 205 -16.45 2.54 12.82
CA GLU A 205 -17.62 3.37 12.58
C GLU A 205 -17.27 4.79 13.06
N PRO A 206 -17.43 5.83 12.22
CA PRO A 206 -17.24 7.18 12.69
C PRO A 206 -18.15 7.29 13.91
N SER A 207 -17.59 7.56 15.08
CA SER A 207 -18.35 7.70 16.31
C SER A 207 -19.42 8.72 16.02
N SER A 208 -20.64 8.24 15.79
CA SER A 208 -21.69 9.11 15.32
C SER A 208 -21.85 10.19 16.38
N PRO A 209 -21.87 11.48 16.01
CA PRO A 209 -22.03 12.56 16.98
C PRO A 209 -23.37 12.44 17.72
N LYS A 210 -24.23 11.46 17.40
CA LYS A 210 -25.41 11.05 18.18
C LYS A 210 -25.18 11.03 19.68
N TRP A 211 -24.05 10.51 20.20
CA TRP A 211 -23.80 10.52 21.64
C TRP A 211 -23.47 11.91 22.20
N ALA A 212 -22.73 12.72 21.44
CA ALA A 212 -22.44 14.11 21.81
C ALA A 212 -23.68 15.01 21.71
N ILE A 213 -24.49 14.85 20.66
CA ILE A 213 -25.77 15.54 20.43
C ILE A 213 -26.77 15.15 21.51
N MET A 214 -26.85 13.86 21.87
CA MET A 214 -27.73 13.40 22.95
C MET A 214 -27.25 13.92 24.32
N GLY A 215 -25.94 13.97 24.57
CA GLY A 215 -25.38 14.58 25.77
C GLY A 215 -25.73 16.07 25.89
N VAL A 216 -25.59 16.83 24.82
CA VAL A 216 -25.95 18.27 24.78
C VAL A 216 -27.46 18.47 24.95
N ALA A 217 -28.29 17.64 24.32
CA ALA A 217 -29.74 17.74 24.43
C ALA A 217 -30.25 17.45 25.85
N VAL A 218 -29.71 16.41 26.51
CA VAL A 218 -30.04 16.08 27.90
C VAL A 218 -29.58 17.18 28.85
N LEU A 219 -28.37 17.71 28.66
CA LEU A 219 -27.83 18.77 29.51
C LEU A 219 -28.62 20.08 29.38
N GLY A 220 -29.06 20.43 28.15
CA GLY A 220 -29.95 21.56 27.90
C GLY A 220 -31.32 21.40 28.58
N LEU A 221 -31.90 20.20 28.55
CA LEU A 221 -33.19 19.91 29.20
C LEU A 221 -33.11 20.03 30.73
N VAL A 222 -32.02 19.55 31.35
CA VAL A 222 -31.77 19.67 32.79
C VAL A 222 -31.62 21.14 33.19
N LEU A 223 -30.91 21.93 32.39
CA LEU A 223 -30.72 23.37 32.63
C LEU A 223 -32.05 24.14 32.57
N ILE A 224 -32.91 23.84 31.58
CA ILE A 224 -34.25 24.43 31.48
C ILE A 224 -35.10 24.05 32.69
N MET A 225 -35.11 22.77 33.11
CA MET A 225 -35.84 22.34 34.29
C MET A 225 -35.38 23.06 35.57
N LEU A 226 -34.06 23.25 35.73
CA LEU A 226 -33.49 23.98 36.87
C LEU A 226 -33.89 25.46 36.84
N LEU A 227 -33.84 26.11 35.69
CA LEU A 227 -34.24 27.52 35.54
C LEU A 227 -35.73 27.74 35.82
N VAL A 228 -36.59 26.83 35.37
CA VAL A 228 -38.04 26.86 35.68
C VAL A 228 -38.28 26.66 37.17
N LYS A 229 -37.56 25.75 37.82
CA LYS A 229 -37.65 25.54 39.27
C LYS A 229 -37.11 26.69 40.12
N LEU A 230 -36.19 27.49 39.59
CA LEU A 230 -35.61 28.67 40.27
C LEU A 230 -36.41 29.95 40.02
N SER A 231 -37.32 29.96 39.04
CA SER A 231 -38.15 31.11 38.67
C SER A 231 -39.58 31.04 39.22
N ILE A 232 -39.90 30.03 40.03
CA ILE A 232 -41.15 29.84 40.80
C ILE A 232 -40.78 29.86 42.28
#